data_AF-A0A1I6FHN2-F1
#
_entry.id   AF-A0A1I6FHN2-F1
#
_cell.length_a   1.000
_cell.length_b   1.000
_cell.length_c   1.000
_cell.angle_alpha   90.00
_cell.angle_beta   90.00
_cell.angle_gamma   90.00
#
_symmetry.space_group_name_H-M   'P 1'
#
loop_
_entity.id
_entity.type
_entity.pdbx_description
1 polymer ?
#
loop_
_entity_poly.entity_id
_entity_poly.type
_entity_poly.pdbx_seq_one_letter_code
_entity_poly.pdbx_strand_id
1 'polypeptide(L)'
;MSEDGWPEQEYVAYLENERANYAWTLQHYGDMSADEAVEAALASYPYEPPDAPYRGLHFNKEAWYWAADWIAETRGTDPRDFPAMPPEYPGYVEPGVVEVSEEQLAALRRKLDGEG
;
A
#
# COMPACT_ATOMS: atom_id res chain seq x y z
N MET A 1 -14.61 12.66 -3.30
CA MET A 1 -14.94 11.93 -2.07
C MET A 1 -16.24 12.50 -1.57
N SER A 2 -17.26 11.67 -1.43
CA SER A 2 -18.61 12.03 -0.98
C SER A 2 -18.59 12.53 0.48
N GLU A 3 -19.63 13.23 0.91
CA GLU A 3 -19.77 13.80 2.27
C GLU A 3 -19.83 12.79 3.41
N ASP A 4 -19.95 11.49 3.12
CA ASP A 4 -19.97 10.42 4.10
C ASP A 4 -18.66 9.64 3.99
N GLY A 5 -17.87 9.57 5.07
CA GLY A 5 -16.62 8.81 5.13
C GLY A 5 -16.80 7.32 4.82
N TRP A 6 -15.72 6.54 4.93
CA TRP A 6 -15.77 5.09 4.66
C TRP A 6 -16.86 4.40 5.48
N PRO A 7 -17.75 3.61 4.84
CA PRO A 7 -18.67 2.73 5.56
C PRO A 7 -17.89 1.81 6.50
N GLU A 8 -18.38 1.61 7.72
CA GLU A 8 -17.66 0.88 8.77
C GLU A 8 -17.21 -0.52 8.33
N GLN A 9 -18.09 -1.25 7.65
CA GLN A 9 -17.79 -2.62 7.19
C GLN A 9 -16.71 -2.64 6.11
N GLU A 10 -16.73 -1.68 5.20
CA GLU A 10 -15.71 -1.56 4.15
C GLU A 10 -14.37 -1.17 4.75
N TYR A 11 -14.35 -0.24 5.72
CA TYR A 11 -13.13 0.12 6.44
C TYR A 11 -12.53 -1.06 7.19
N VAL A 12 -13.32 -1.80 7.95
CA VAL A 12 -12.84 -2.95 8.74
C VAL A 12 -12.30 -4.04 7.82
N ALA A 13 -13.00 -4.36 6.73
CA ALA A 13 -12.54 -5.35 5.77
C ALA A 13 -11.20 -4.94 5.11
N TYR A 14 -11.05 -3.66 4.77
CA TYR A 14 -9.82 -3.14 4.19
C TYR A 14 -8.67 -3.15 5.21
N LEU A 15 -8.94 -2.75 6.45
CA LEU A 15 -7.98 -2.78 7.55
C LEU A 15 -7.47 -4.20 7.82
N GLU A 16 -8.35 -5.19 7.83
CA GLU A 16 -7.99 -6.61 8.00
C GLU A 16 -7.11 -7.11 6.85
N ASN A 17 -7.44 -6.71 5.62
CA ASN A 17 -6.64 -7.06 4.44
C ASN A 17 -5.22 -6.44 4.50
N GLU A 18 -5.12 -5.15 4.84
CA GLU A 18 -3.82 -4.48 4.98
C GLU A 18 -2.97 -5.14 6.09
N ARG A 19 -3.57 -5.46 7.23
CA ARG A 19 -2.87 -6.16 8.32
C ARG A 19 -2.37 -7.54 7.92
N ALA A 20 -3.22 -8.32 7.25
CA ALA A 20 -2.87 -9.66 6.77
C ALA A 20 -1.70 -9.59 5.78
N ASN A 21 -1.77 -8.65 4.84
CA ASN A 21 -0.73 -8.44 3.83
C ASN A 21 0.59 -7.97 4.44
N TYR A 22 0.54 -7.02 5.37
CA TYR A 22 1.72 -6.53 6.09
C TYR A 22 2.38 -7.66 6.89
N ALA A 23 1.59 -8.40 7.68
CA ALA A 23 2.08 -9.52 8.47
C ALA A 23 2.68 -10.62 7.57
N TRP A 24 2.06 -10.91 6.42
CA TRP A 24 2.61 -11.85 5.45
C TRP A 24 4.00 -11.40 4.96
N THR A 25 4.15 -10.13 4.56
CA THR A 25 5.45 -9.62 4.09
C THR A 25 6.52 -9.69 5.19
N LEU A 26 6.17 -9.35 6.44
CA LEU A 26 7.10 -9.45 7.56
C LEU A 26 7.53 -10.89 7.87
N GLN A 27 6.63 -11.87 7.77
CA GLN A 27 6.98 -13.28 7.95
C GLN A 27 7.89 -13.80 6.84
N HIS A 28 7.58 -13.45 5.60
CA HIS A 28 8.27 -14.01 4.44
C HIS A 28 9.60 -13.32 4.13
N TYR A 29 9.71 -12.02 4.42
CA TYR A 29 10.87 -11.22 4.04
C TYR A 29 11.57 -10.55 5.22
N GLY A 30 10.91 -10.44 6.38
CA GLY A 30 11.43 -9.77 7.58
C GLY A 30 11.96 -10.73 8.66
N ASP A 31 11.97 -12.04 8.42
CA ASP A 31 12.38 -13.10 9.38
C ASP A 31 11.60 -13.08 10.70
N MET A 32 10.37 -12.56 10.69
CA MET A 32 9.52 -12.50 11.89
C MET A 32 8.70 -13.77 12.05
N SER A 33 8.46 -14.17 13.30
CA SER A 33 7.46 -15.19 13.59
C SER A 33 6.05 -14.68 13.26
N ALA A 34 5.09 -15.60 13.12
CA ALA A 34 3.70 -15.25 12.86
C ALA A 34 3.13 -14.30 13.92
N ASP A 35 3.41 -14.56 15.20
CA ASP A 35 2.91 -13.74 16.31
C ASP A 35 3.52 -12.34 16.29
N GLU A 36 4.84 -12.22 16.09
CA GLU A 36 5.51 -10.92 16.01
C GLU A 36 5.00 -10.10 14.82
N ALA A 37 4.76 -10.75 13.67
CA ALA A 37 4.27 -10.09 12.48
C ALA A 37 2.83 -9.58 12.63
N VAL A 38 1.98 -10.34 13.34
CA VAL A 38 0.61 -9.90 13.67
C VAL A 38 0.64 -8.71 14.61
N GLU A 39 1.46 -8.75 15.66
CA GLU A 39 1.61 -7.61 16.60
C GLU A 39 2.13 -6.36 15.88
N ALA A 40 3.12 -6.51 14.99
CA ALA A 40 3.60 -5.41 14.17
C ALA A 40 2.51 -4.86 13.23
N ALA A 41 1.70 -5.72 12.61
CA ALA A 41 0.59 -5.28 11.76
C ALA A 41 -0.47 -4.51 12.55
N LEU A 42 -0.80 -4.95 13.77
CA LEU A 42 -1.75 -4.25 14.66
C LEU A 42 -1.22 -2.86 15.07
N ALA A 43 0.09 -2.74 15.29
CA ALA A 43 0.73 -1.48 15.63
C ALA A 43 0.81 -0.51 14.44
N SER A 44 1.15 -1.01 13.25
CA SER A 44 1.28 -0.20 12.02
C SER A 44 -0.07 0.24 11.45
N TYR A 45 -1.10 -0.61 11.58
CA TYR A 45 -2.46 -0.34 11.12
C TYR A 45 -3.44 -0.34 12.30
N PRO A 46 -3.47 0.71 13.14
CA PRO A 46 -4.45 0.81 14.21
C PRO A 46 -5.85 1.02 13.64
N TYR A 47 -6.87 0.60 14.40
CA TYR A 47 -8.26 0.95 14.06
C TYR A 47 -8.50 2.44 14.31
N GLU A 48 -9.06 3.12 13.32
CA GLU A 48 -9.49 4.51 13.42
C GLU A 48 -11.03 4.58 13.47
N PRO A 49 -11.61 5.27 14.47
CA PRO A 49 -13.05 5.41 14.58
C PRO A 49 -13.64 6.25 13.42
N PRO A 50 -14.95 6.14 13.15
CA PRO A 50 -15.61 6.85 12.05
C PRO A 50 -15.44 8.37 12.04
N ASP A 51 -15.24 8.97 13.21
CA ASP A 51 -15.05 10.41 13.41
C ASP A 51 -13.58 10.84 13.41
N ALA A 52 -12.64 9.90 13.23
CA ALA A 52 -11.22 10.21 13.18
C ALA A 52 -10.91 11.14 11.99
N PRO A 53 -10.23 12.28 12.23
CA PRO A 53 -9.76 13.10 11.14
C PRO A 53 -8.76 12.27 10.34
N TYR A 54 -9.03 12.14 9.03
CA TYR A 54 -8.21 11.37 8.08
C TYR A 54 -8.29 9.83 8.21
N ARG A 55 -9.40 9.29 8.72
CA ARG A 55 -9.67 7.84 8.67
C ARG A 55 -9.32 7.24 7.30
N GLY A 56 -8.52 6.19 7.30
CA GLY A 56 -8.10 5.45 6.10
C GLY A 56 -6.99 6.13 5.30
N LEU A 57 -6.43 7.25 5.76
CA LEU A 57 -5.31 7.91 5.07
C LEU A 57 -4.09 6.99 4.95
N HIS A 58 -3.89 6.09 5.91
CA HIS A 58 -2.79 5.12 5.90
C HIS A 58 -2.91 4.10 4.76
N PHE A 59 -4.11 3.89 4.20
CA PHE A 59 -4.35 2.94 3.10
C PHE A 59 -3.94 3.49 1.72
N ASN A 60 -3.28 4.65 1.67
CA ASN A 60 -2.89 5.28 0.41
C ASN A 60 -1.74 4.59 -0.34
N LYS A 61 -1.04 3.67 0.34
CA LYS A 61 0.11 2.91 -0.16
C LYS A 61 -0.11 1.45 0.24
N GLU A 62 0.17 0.53 -0.66
CA GLU A 62 -0.02 -0.89 -0.42
C GLU A 62 0.86 -1.37 0.75
N ALA A 63 0.32 -2.22 1.62
CA ALA A 63 1.02 -2.80 2.77
C ALA A 63 2.41 -3.37 2.46
N TRP A 64 2.62 -3.90 1.25
CA TRP A 64 3.92 -4.35 0.77
C TRP A 64 5.00 -3.29 0.96
N TYR A 65 4.75 -2.06 0.53
CA TYR A 65 5.76 -1.01 0.55
C TYR A 65 5.99 -0.45 1.94
N TRP A 66 4.99 -0.46 2.82
CA TRP A 66 5.19 -0.11 4.23
C TRP A 66 6.02 -1.18 4.95
N ALA A 67 5.76 -2.45 4.67
CA ALA A 67 6.54 -3.55 5.24
C ALA A 67 7.98 -3.53 4.71
N ALA A 68 8.18 -3.25 3.41
CA ALA A 68 9.50 -3.08 2.81
C ALA A 68 10.30 -1.96 3.50
N ASP A 69 9.68 -0.79 3.71
CA ASP A 69 10.31 0.34 4.42
C ASP A 69 10.72 -0.07 5.85
N TRP A 70 9.83 -0.74 6.58
CA TRP A 70 10.11 -1.21 7.95
C TRP A 70 11.25 -2.22 8.00
N ILE A 71 11.27 -3.20 7.09
CA ILE A 71 12.33 -4.23 7.02
C ILE A 71 13.66 -3.56 6.69
N ALA A 72 13.65 -2.62 5.74
CA ALA A 72 14.84 -1.90 5.33
C ALA A 72 15.42 -1.06 6.47
N GLU A 73 14.57 -0.33 7.19
CA GLU A 73 14.98 0.43 8.38
C GLU A 73 15.57 -0.48 9.46
N THR A 74 14.91 -1.60 9.75
CA THR A 74 15.36 -2.58 10.75
C THR A 74 16.70 -3.21 10.38
N ARG A 75 16.97 -3.42 9.09
CA ARG A 75 18.22 -4.00 8.58
C ARG A 75 19.30 -2.97 8.25
N GLY A 76 18.98 -1.67 8.28
CA GLY A 76 19.89 -0.61 7.84
C GLY A 76 20.20 -0.66 6.34
N THR A 77 19.24 -1.11 5.52
CA THR A 77 19.37 -1.20 4.06
C THR A 77 18.52 -0.15 3.36
N ASP A 78 18.73 0.06 2.06
CA ASP A 78 17.87 0.93 1.26
C ASP A 78 16.58 0.18 0.89
N PRO A 79 15.37 0.74 1.12
CA PRO A 79 14.12 0.10 0.75
C PRO A 79 13.96 -0.13 -0.76
N ARG A 80 14.72 0.58 -1.61
CA ARG A 80 14.75 0.34 -3.06
C ARG A 80 15.46 -0.95 -3.45
N ASP A 81 16.25 -1.52 -2.53
CA ASP A 81 16.86 -2.84 -2.71
C ASP A 81 15.91 -3.97 -2.32
N PHE A 82 14.74 -3.64 -1.74
CA PHE A 82 13.71 -4.62 -1.44
C PHE A 82 13.11 -5.16 -2.75
N PRO A 83 12.83 -6.47 -2.85
CA PRO A 83 12.28 -7.05 -4.08
C PRO A 83 10.98 -6.35 -4.51
N ALA A 84 10.72 -6.39 -5.82
CA ALA A 84 9.41 -6.04 -6.33
C ALA A 84 8.34 -6.98 -5.73
N MET A 85 7.11 -6.49 -5.63
CA MET A 85 5.97 -7.26 -5.12
C MET A 85 5.83 -8.56 -5.94
N PRO A 86 5.94 -9.72 -5.30
CA PRO A 86 5.94 -10.99 -6.00
C PRO A 86 4.51 -11.47 -6.30
N PRO A 87 4.29 -12.31 -7.32
CA PRO A 87 2.96 -12.82 -7.67
C PRO A 87 2.25 -13.60 -6.54
N GLU A 88 3.01 -14.18 -5.61
CA GLU A 88 2.48 -14.87 -4.43
C GLU A 88 2.03 -13.96 -3.28
N TYR A 89 2.33 -12.66 -3.35
CA TYR A 89 1.86 -11.71 -2.35
C TYR A 89 0.32 -11.65 -2.39
N PRO A 90 -0.40 -11.79 -1.26
CA PRO A 90 -1.86 -11.94 -1.30
C PRO A 90 -2.59 -10.72 -1.89
N GLY A 91 -2.01 -9.52 -1.77
CA GLY A 91 -2.50 -8.30 -2.39
C GLY A 91 -1.95 -8.04 -3.81
N TYR A 92 -1.32 -9.01 -4.46
CA TYR A 92 -0.71 -8.81 -5.77
C TYR A 92 -1.77 -8.54 -6.83
N VAL A 93 -1.62 -7.42 -7.52
CA VAL A 93 -2.37 -7.08 -8.72
C VAL A 93 -1.37 -7.02 -9.86
N GLU A 94 -1.58 -7.86 -10.88
CA GLU A 94 -0.72 -7.87 -12.06
C GLU A 94 -0.68 -6.46 -12.66
N PRO A 95 0.52 -5.86 -12.85
CA PRO A 95 0.62 -4.54 -13.44
C PRO A 95 -0.01 -4.57 -14.85
N GLY A 96 -1.10 -3.85 -15.02
CA GLY A 96 -1.69 -3.66 -16.34
C GLY A 96 -0.70 -2.88 -17.22
N VAL A 97 -0.43 -3.37 -18.42
CA VAL A 97 0.25 -2.56 -19.43
C VAL A 97 -0.75 -1.52 -19.92
N VAL A 98 -0.62 -0.28 -19.44
CA VAL A 98 -1.33 0.86 -20.02
C VAL A 98 -0.58 1.28 -21.27
N GLU A 99 -1.01 0.82 -22.44
CA GLU A 99 -0.50 1.33 -23.71
C GLU A 99 -1.02 2.76 -23.90
N VAL A 100 -0.12 3.74 -23.78
CA VAL A 100 -0.41 5.14 -24.07
C VAL A 100 -0.12 5.38 -25.54
N SER A 101 -1.13 5.81 -26.30
CA SER A 101 -0.94 6.11 -27.72
C SER A 101 -0.05 7.34 -27.92
N GLU A 102 0.64 7.40 -29.07
CA GLU A 102 1.41 8.60 -29.48
C GLU A 102 0.56 9.87 -29.45
N GLU A 103 -0.73 9.76 -29.77
CA GLU A 103 -1.68 10.86 -29.70
C GLU A 103 -1.91 11.35 -28.26
N GLN A 104 -2.09 10.43 -27.31
CA GLN A 104 -2.23 10.75 -25.89
C GLN A 104 -0.96 11.37 -25.31
N LEU A 105 0.21 10.85 -25.69
CA LEU A 105 1.52 11.41 -25.33
C LEU A 105 1.71 12.82 -25.91
N ALA A 106 1.36 13.04 -27.17
CA ALA A 106 1.44 14.35 -27.81
C ALA A 106 0.48 15.36 -27.15
N ALA A 107 -0.74 14.94 -26.81
CA ALA A 107 -1.71 15.77 -26.10
C ALA A 107 -1.21 16.15 -24.70
N LEU A 108 -0.59 15.23 -23.97
CA LEU A 108 -0.01 15.50 -22.66
C LEU A 108 1.15 16.50 -22.75
N ARG A 109 2.04 16.35 -23.75
CA ARG A 109 3.16 17.28 -24.00
C ARG A 109 2.67 18.70 -24.26
N ARG A 110 1.72 18.88 -25.18
CA ARG A 110 1.09 20.19 -25.44
C ARG A 110 0.51 20.82 -24.18
N LYS A 111 -0.18 20.03 -23.35
CA LYS A 111 -0.78 20.52 -22.10
C LYS A 111 0.28 20.95 -21.08
N LEU A 112 1.41 20.25 -21.01
CA LEU A 112 2.54 20.61 -20.13
C LEU A 112 3.30 21.85 -20.64
N ASP A 113 3.36 22.02 -21.97
CA ASP A 113 3.99 23.17 -22.62
C ASP A 113 3.08 24.43 -22.60
N GLY A 114 1.86 24.33 -22.08
CA GLY A 114 0.91 25.44 -21.97
C GLY A 114 0.13 25.72 -23.26
N GLU A 115 0.20 24.82 -24.23
CA GLU A 115 -0.54 24.85 -25.49
C GLU A 115 -1.87 24.06 -25.33
N GLY A 116 -2.78 24.59 -24.53
CA GLY A 116 -4.10 24.01 -24.24
C GLY A 116 -5.25 24.89 -24.68
#